data_AF-A0A6A3IXD3-F1
#
_entry.id   AF-A0A6A3IXD3-F1
#
_cell.length_a   1.000
_cell.length_b   1.000
_cell.length_c   1.000
_cell.angle_alpha   90.00
_cell.angle_beta   90.00
_cell.angle_gamma   90.00
#
_symmetry.space_group_name_H-M   'P 1'
#
loop_
_entity.id
_entity.type
_entity.pdbx_description
1 polymer ?
#
loop_
_entity_poly.entity_id
_entity_poly.type
_entity_poly.pdbx_seq_one_letter_code
_entity_poly.pdbx_strand_id
1 'polypeptide(L)'
;MFDVKIDDAEKVSTFKKAIKDKNPKELKDVDANKLQLFLAKKKDGEWLLEKSDAAQKLEGGETNPEVMKMIAENKMMSSWTIQETLDDFKMTGELAPSSKQVHVLVVAAEPPPERWPPTHTTVLHEPEKFATDGHPHDYLA
;
A
#
# COMPACT_ATOMS: atom_id res chain seq x y z
N MET A 1 -18.16 2.79 5.82
CA MET A 1 -18.19 3.30 4.44
C MET A 1 -17.15 4.40 4.29
N PHE A 2 -16.18 4.18 3.40
CA PHE A 2 -15.10 5.12 3.11
C PHE A 2 -15.44 5.88 1.82
N ASP A 3 -15.49 7.21 1.89
CA ASP A 3 -15.84 8.10 0.77
C ASP A 3 -14.91 9.32 0.76
N VAL A 4 -14.49 9.71 -0.44
CA VAL A 4 -13.61 10.85 -0.69
C VAL A 4 -14.26 11.72 -1.76
N LYS A 5 -14.53 12.98 -1.41
CA LYS A 5 -15.02 13.99 -2.35
C LYS A 5 -13.84 14.65 -3.04
N ILE A 6 -13.87 14.68 -4.36
CA ILE A 6 -12.86 15.33 -5.20
C ILE A 6 -13.52 15.80 -6.49
N ASP A 7 -13.01 16.90 -7.04
CA ASP A 7 -13.42 17.43 -8.33
C ASP A 7 -12.83 16.58 -9.47
N ASP A 8 -13.57 16.31 -10.53
CA ASP A 8 -13.08 15.45 -11.62
C ASP A 8 -11.97 16.11 -12.47
N ALA A 9 -11.86 17.44 -12.43
CA ALA A 9 -10.75 18.18 -13.03
C ALA A 9 -9.46 18.12 -12.18
N GLU A 10 -9.53 17.62 -10.94
CA GLU A 10 -8.33 17.44 -10.12
C GLU A 10 -7.50 16.23 -10.57
N LYS A 11 -6.19 16.32 -10.28
CA LYS A 11 -5.24 15.25 -10.61
C LYS A 11 -5.41 14.04 -9.71
N VAL A 12 -5.08 12.87 -10.25
CA VAL A 12 -4.97 11.61 -9.49
C VAL A 12 -3.97 11.73 -8.33
N SER A 13 -2.93 12.57 -8.44
CA SER A 13 -2.05 12.88 -7.31
C SER A 13 -2.78 13.57 -6.14
N THR A 14 -3.69 14.50 -6.42
CA THR A 14 -4.54 15.12 -5.40
C THR A 14 -5.47 14.08 -4.78
N PHE A 15 -6.01 13.18 -5.62
CA PHE A 15 -6.89 12.11 -5.14
C PHE A 15 -6.19 11.17 -4.15
N LYS A 16 -4.96 10.75 -4.44
CA LYS A 16 -4.13 9.95 -3.53
C LYS A 16 -3.95 10.63 -2.18
N LYS A 17 -3.70 11.94 -2.18
CA LYS A 17 -3.55 12.72 -0.94
C LYS A 17 -4.86 12.74 -0.14
N ALA A 18 -5.98 13.00 -0.80
CA ALA A 18 -7.30 13.02 -0.17
C ALA A 18 -7.67 11.66 0.45
N ILE A 19 -7.33 10.54 -0.20
CA ILE A 19 -7.49 9.18 0.35
C ILE A 19 -6.67 9.00 1.63
N LYS A 20 -5.39 9.38 1.60
CA LYS A 20 -4.51 9.31 2.79
C LYS A 20 -5.09 10.13 3.95
N ASP A 21 -5.46 11.38 3.68
CA ASP A 21 -5.96 12.30 4.71
C ASP A 21 -7.28 11.81 5.34
N LYS A 22 -8.10 11.10 4.57
CA LYS A 22 -9.33 10.46 5.05
C LYS A 22 -9.11 9.13 5.78
N ASN A 23 -7.98 8.45 5.57
CA ASN A 23 -7.64 7.20 6.24
C ASN A 23 -6.28 7.24 6.98
N PRO A 24 -6.10 8.16 7.94
CA PRO A 24 -4.80 8.42 8.53
C PRO A 24 -4.30 7.27 9.43
N LYS A 25 -5.19 6.39 9.91
CA LYS A 25 -4.81 5.26 10.77
C LYS A 25 -4.22 4.10 9.96
N GLU A 26 -4.91 3.71 8.90
CA GLU A 26 -4.49 2.58 8.06
C GLU A 26 -3.33 2.97 7.14
N LEU A 27 -3.24 4.24 6.74
CA LEU A 27 -2.20 4.75 5.83
C LEU A 27 -1.14 5.61 6.55
N LYS A 28 -0.99 5.45 7.88
CA LYS A 28 -0.08 6.27 8.70
C LYS A 28 1.37 6.24 8.19
N ASP A 29 1.85 5.05 7.80
CA ASP A 29 3.24 4.81 7.36
C ASP A 29 3.40 4.86 5.83
N VAL A 30 2.32 5.14 5.10
CA VAL A 30 2.32 5.16 3.64
C VAL A 30 2.25 6.60 3.15
N ASP A 31 3.24 7.01 2.37
CA ASP A 31 3.21 8.31 1.70
C ASP A 31 2.15 8.31 0.59
N ALA A 32 1.45 9.45 0.42
CA ALA A 32 0.41 9.56 -0.61
C ALA A 32 0.96 9.27 -2.03
N ASN A 33 2.23 9.59 -2.31
CA ASN A 33 2.86 9.29 -3.59
C ASN A 33 3.14 7.79 -3.81
N LYS A 34 3.23 6.99 -2.73
CA LYS A 34 3.38 5.53 -2.77
C LYS A 34 2.07 4.80 -3.00
N LEU A 35 0.93 5.49 -2.83
CA LEU A 35 -0.37 4.94 -3.20
C LEU A 35 -0.47 4.78 -4.72
N GLN A 36 -0.98 3.65 -5.15
CA GLN A 36 -1.34 3.35 -6.51
C GLN A 36 -2.86 3.19 -6.57
N LEU A 37 -3.48 3.85 -7.56
CA LEU A 37 -4.92 3.83 -7.76
C LEU A 37 -5.21 3.11 -9.07
N PHE A 38 -6.23 2.27 -9.06
CA PHE A 38 -6.69 1.52 -10.22
C PHE A 38 -8.20 1.63 -10.33
N LEU A 39 -8.74 1.79 -11.53
CA LEU A 39 -10.20 1.75 -11.69
C LEU A 39 -10.70 0.35 -11.38
N ALA A 40 -11.73 0.27 -10.52
CA ALA A 40 -12.40 -0.98 -10.19
C ALA A 40 -13.41 -1.31 -11.30
N LYS A 41 -12.93 -1.52 -12.53
CA LYS A 41 -13.72 -1.91 -13.69
C LYS A 41 -13.30 -3.28 -14.22
N LYS A 42 -14.26 -4.03 -14.72
CA LYS A 42 -14.07 -5.30 -15.42
C LYS A 42 -13.69 -5.06 -16.89
N LYS A 43 -13.31 -6.13 -17.59
CA LYS A 43 -12.89 -6.06 -19.00
C LYS A 43 -14.03 -5.58 -19.92
N ASP A 44 -15.26 -5.95 -19.59
CA ASP A 44 -16.46 -5.62 -20.34
C ASP A 44 -16.97 -4.17 -20.09
N GLY A 45 -16.22 -3.38 -19.32
CA GLY A 45 -16.58 -2.00 -18.98
C GLY A 45 -17.49 -1.87 -17.76
N GLU A 46 -17.91 -2.99 -17.16
CA GLU A 46 -18.73 -2.99 -15.95
C GLU A 46 -17.94 -2.60 -14.70
N TRP A 47 -18.54 -1.83 -13.81
CA TRP A 47 -17.94 -1.51 -12.51
C TRP A 47 -17.97 -2.71 -11.56
N LEU A 48 -16.94 -2.82 -10.72
CA LEU A 48 -16.91 -3.76 -9.61
C LEU A 48 -17.94 -3.32 -8.57
N LEU A 49 -19.02 -4.08 -8.46
CA LEU A 49 -20.06 -3.81 -7.48
C LEU A 49 -19.57 -4.15 -6.06
N GLU A 50 -19.85 -3.29 -5.10
CA GLU A 50 -19.52 -3.50 -3.67
C GLU A 50 -20.08 -4.81 -3.11
N LYS A 51 -21.24 -5.25 -3.61
CA LYS A 51 -21.90 -6.50 -3.20
C LYS A 51 -21.44 -7.73 -3.96
N SER A 52 -20.50 -7.59 -4.90
CA SER A 52 -19.95 -8.73 -5.62
C SER A 52 -19.06 -9.57 -4.71
N ASP A 53 -18.98 -10.87 -4.98
CA ASP A 53 -18.07 -11.79 -4.27
C ASP A 53 -16.62 -11.27 -4.29
N ALA A 54 -16.19 -10.70 -5.42
CA ALA A 54 -14.87 -10.11 -5.55
C ALA A 54 -14.63 -8.91 -4.62
N ALA A 55 -15.61 -8.02 -4.45
CA ALA A 55 -15.52 -6.89 -3.53
C ALA A 55 -15.59 -7.34 -2.06
N GLN A 56 -16.41 -8.32 -1.73
CA GLN A 56 -16.49 -8.87 -0.37
C GLN A 56 -15.19 -9.57 0.05
N LYS A 57 -14.57 -10.33 -0.86
CA LYS A 57 -13.25 -10.93 -0.63
C LYS A 57 -12.16 -9.88 -0.42
N LEU A 58 -12.19 -8.79 -1.18
CA LEU A 58 -11.28 -7.67 -0.98
C LEU A 58 -11.42 -7.02 0.40
N GLU A 59 -12.65 -6.86 0.89
CA GLU A 59 -12.88 -6.33 2.24
C GLU A 59 -12.29 -7.25 3.31
N GLY A 60 -12.28 -8.56 3.08
CA GLY A 60 -11.59 -9.57 3.90
C GLY A 60 -10.07 -9.64 3.73
N GLY A 61 -9.47 -8.83 2.85
CA GLY A 61 -8.04 -8.84 2.54
C GLY A 61 -7.62 -9.91 1.53
N GLU A 62 -8.57 -10.63 0.92
CA GLU A 62 -8.30 -11.64 -0.10
C GLU A 62 -8.27 -11.01 -1.50
N THR A 63 -7.18 -11.27 -2.24
CA THR A 63 -7.09 -10.88 -3.66
C THR A 63 -7.43 -12.06 -4.57
N ASN A 64 -8.30 -11.83 -5.55
CA ASN A 64 -8.67 -12.84 -6.54
C ASN A 64 -8.11 -12.50 -7.95
N PRO A 65 -8.18 -13.42 -8.93
CA PRO A 65 -7.68 -13.18 -10.28
C PRO A 65 -8.33 -11.99 -10.99
N GLU A 66 -9.61 -11.70 -10.70
CA GLU A 66 -10.33 -10.58 -11.31
C GLU A 66 -9.74 -9.24 -10.84
N VAL A 67 -9.50 -9.08 -9.54
CA VAL A 67 -8.87 -7.89 -8.96
C VAL A 67 -7.44 -7.73 -9.46
N MET A 68 -6.66 -8.82 -9.48
CA MET A 68 -5.28 -8.78 -9.97
C MET A 68 -5.21 -8.27 -11.41
N LYS A 69 -6.19 -8.64 -12.24
CA LYS A 69 -6.32 -8.12 -13.60
C LYS A 69 -6.67 -6.63 -13.62
N MET A 70 -7.56 -6.16 -12.75
CA MET A 70 -7.85 -4.71 -12.64
C MET A 70 -6.60 -3.92 -12.25
N ILE A 71 -5.80 -4.45 -11.32
CA ILE A 71 -4.52 -3.83 -10.91
C ILE A 71 -3.51 -3.81 -12.08
N ALA A 72 -3.48 -4.86 -12.89
CA ALA A 72 -2.58 -4.92 -14.05
C ALA A 72 -3.00 -3.97 -15.19
N GLU A 73 -4.30 -3.83 -15.44
CA GLU A 73 -4.83 -3.19 -16.67
C GLU A 73 -5.35 -1.75 -16.44
N ASN A 74 -5.78 -1.40 -15.22
CA ASN A 74 -6.58 -0.18 -15.00
C ASN A 74 -5.85 0.90 -14.18
N LYS A 75 -4.52 0.96 -14.28
CA LYS A 75 -3.72 1.89 -13.48
C LYS A 75 -4.01 3.35 -13.82
N MET A 76 -4.31 4.16 -12.80
CA MET A 76 -4.51 5.60 -12.94
C MET A 76 -3.17 6.34 -12.89
N MET A 77 -2.94 7.21 -13.87
CA MET A 77 -1.71 8.01 -13.97
C MET A 77 -1.79 9.22 -13.04
N SER A 78 -0.82 9.36 -12.11
CA SER A 78 -0.81 10.44 -11.11
C SER A 78 -0.88 11.85 -11.72
N SER A 79 -0.36 12.02 -12.93
CA SER A 79 -0.29 13.30 -13.65
C SER A 79 -1.58 13.71 -14.32
N TRP A 80 -2.48 12.76 -14.60
CA TRP A 80 -3.73 12.98 -15.29
C TRP A 80 -4.83 13.41 -14.32
N THR A 81 -5.82 14.11 -14.85
CA THR A 81 -7.06 14.38 -14.13
C THR A 81 -7.91 13.11 -14.01
N ILE A 82 -8.85 13.12 -13.07
CA ILE A 82 -9.80 12.02 -12.92
C ILE A 82 -10.65 11.90 -14.20
N GLN A 83 -11.08 13.03 -14.76
CA GLN A 83 -11.83 13.06 -16.01
C GLN A 83 -11.05 12.45 -17.19
N GLU A 84 -9.81 12.90 -17.43
CA GLU A 84 -8.95 12.32 -18.49
C GLU A 84 -8.77 10.82 -18.33
N THR A 85 -8.63 10.35 -17.08
CA THR A 85 -8.53 8.92 -16.78
C THR A 85 -9.81 8.19 -17.20
N LEU A 86 -10.99 8.70 -16.82
CA LEU A 86 -12.27 8.07 -17.17
C LEU A 86 -12.50 8.06 -18.70
N ASP A 87 -12.17 9.14 -19.41
CA ASP A 87 -12.28 9.24 -20.87
C ASP A 87 -11.35 8.25 -21.61
N ASP A 88 -10.13 8.06 -21.11
CA ASP A 88 -9.18 7.10 -21.67
C ASP A 88 -9.70 5.66 -21.53
N PHE A 89 -10.21 5.32 -20.34
CA PHE A 89 -10.79 4.02 -20.04
C PHE A 89 -12.21 3.80 -20.60
N LYS A 90 -12.74 4.76 -21.38
CA LYS A 90 -14.08 4.72 -21.98
C LYS A 90 -15.21 4.53 -20.96
N MET A 91 -14.99 5.07 -19.76
CA MET A 91 -15.98 5.10 -18.67
C MET A 91 -16.90 6.30 -18.83
N THR A 92 -17.58 6.38 -19.98
CA THR A 92 -18.48 7.47 -20.37
C THR A 92 -19.80 6.90 -20.91
N GLY A 93 -20.83 7.75 -21.03
CA GLY A 93 -22.14 7.32 -21.51
C GLY A 93 -22.77 6.26 -20.61
N GLU A 94 -23.11 5.09 -21.17
CA GLU A 94 -23.71 3.97 -20.45
C GLU A 94 -22.74 3.26 -19.49
N LEU A 95 -21.43 3.38 -19.73
CA LEU A 95 -20.37 2.85 -18.86
C LEU A 95 -19.89 3.87 -17.83
N ALA A 96 -20.47 5.08 -17.84
CA ALA A 96 -20.13 6.10 -16.87
C ALA A 96 -20.37 5.56 -15.44
N PRO A 97 -19.53 5.99 -14.48
CA PRO A 97 -19.81 5.71 -13.09
C PRO A 97 -21.22 6.18 -12.72
N SER A 98 -21.83 5.54 -11.72
CA SER A 98 -23.07 6.06 -11.15
C SER A 98 -22.90 7.53 -10.77
N SER A 99 -23.94 8.34 -10.95
CA SER A 99 -23.83 9.81 -10.86
C SER A 99 -23.03 10.25 -9.63
N LYS A 100 -21.84 10.82 -9.89
CA LYS A 100 -20.90 11.38 -8.89
C LYS A 100 -20.12 10.36 -8.03
N GLN A 101 -20.02 9.10 -8.42
CA GLN A 101 -19.26 8.09 -7.66
C GLN A 101 -18.40 7.21 -8.57
N VAL A 102 -17.08 7.21 -8.35
CA VAL A 102 -16.11 6.31 -9.00
C VAL A 102 -15.61 5.28 -7.99
N HIS A 103 -15.59 4.00 -8.37
CA HIS A 103 -14.98 2.95 -7.57
C HIS A 103 -13.51 2.77 -7.94
N VAL A 104 -12.62 2.85 -6.96
CA VAL A 104 -11.17 2.69 -7.13
C VAL A 104 -10.60 1.65 -6.18
N LEU A 105 -9.63 0.88 -6.69
CA LEU A 105 -8.77 0.03 -5.87
C LEU A 105 -7.55 0.85 -5.44
N VAL A 106 -7.25 0.80 -4.14
CA VAL A 106 -6.10 1.50 -3.55
C VAL A 106 -5.09 0.45 -3.12
N VAL A 107 -3.88 0.53 -3.67
CA VAL A 107 -2.77 -0.35 -3.29
C VAL A 107 -1.65 0.53 -2.76
N ALA A 108 -1.19 0.25 -1.55
CA ALA A 108 0.08 0.79 -1.08
C ALA A 108 1.19 0.00 -1.78
N ALA A 109 2.07 0.67 -2.53
CA ALA A 109 3.31 0.03 -2.90
C ALA A 109 4.02 -0.37 -1.60
N GLU A 110 4.38 -1.64 -1.46
CA GLU A 110 5.15 -2.07 -0.29
C GLU A 110 6.37 -1.15 -0.17
N PRO A 111 6.68 -0.62 1.02
CA PRO A 111 7.96 0.04 1.20
C PRO A 111 9.05 -0.94 0.74
N PRO A 112 10.10 -0.48 0.05
CA PRO A 112 11.27 -1.34 -0.15
C PRO A 112 11.62 -1.90 1.23
N PRO A 113 11.90 -3.22 1.36
CA PRO A 113 12.10 -3.85 2.65
C PRO A 113 13.03 -2.96 3.44
N GLU A 114 12.48 -2.43 4.53
CA GLU A 114 13.17 -1.49 5.41
C GLU A 114 14.53 -2.14 5.69
N ARG A 115 15.61 -1.48 5.26
CA ARG A 115 16.97 -1.99 5.53
C ARG A 115 16.99 -2.28 7.03
N TRP A 116 17.07 -3.56 7.37
CA TRP A 116 17.10 -4.02 8.75
C TRP A 116 18.06 -3.13 9.55
N PRO A 117 17.73 -2.66 10.76
CA PRO A 117 18.80 -2.41 11.70
C PRO A 117 19.38 -3.77 12.08
N PRO A 118 20.69 -4.07 11.88
CA PRO A 118 21.29 -5.17 12.59
C PRO A 118 21.53 -4.67 14.02
N THR A 119 20.55 -4.76 14.92
CA THR A 119 20.84 -4.58 16.35
C THR A 119 19.84 -5.26 17.25
N HIS A 120 19.85 -6.59 17.25
CA HIS A 120 19.76 -7.34 18.51
C HIS A 120 21.15 -7.93 18.80
N THR A 121 22.16 -7.07 18.97
CA THR A 121 23.25 -7.46 19.85
C THR A 121 22.71 -7.26 21.25
N THR A 122 22.09 -8.30 21.80
CA THR A 122 22.04 -8.46 23.24
C THR A 122 23.47 -8.30 23.73
N VAL A 123 23.72 -7.19 24.41
CA VAL A 123 24.86 -7.02 25.31
C VAL A 123 24.69 -8.11 26.37
N LEU A 124 25.18 -9.31 26.07
CA LEU A 124 25.61 -10.24 27.12
C LEU A 124 26.85 -9.57 27.68
N HIS A 125 26.67 -8.93 28.84
CA HIS A 125 27.73 -8.47 29.70
C HIS A 125 28.87 -9.49 29.69
N GLU A 126 29.99 -9.14 29.06
CA GLU A 126 31.29 -9.60 29.53
C GLU A 126 31.48 -9.05 30.94
N PRO A 127 31.88 -9.90 31.87
CA PRO A 127 32.98 -9.53 32.74
C PRO A 127 34.19 -10.36 32.36
N GLU A 128 35.11 -9.72 31.63
CA GLU A 128 36.51 -10.12 31.63
C GLU A 128 37.00 -10.17 33.08
N LYS A 129 37.41 -11.36 33.54
CA LYS A 129 38.39 -11.47 34.62
C LYS A 129 39.69 -11.98 34.02
N PHE A 130 40.53 -11.03 33.63
CA PHE A 130 41.97 -11.23 33.58
C PHE A 130 42.45 -11.58 35.00
N ALA A 131 42.76 -12.85 35.24
CA ALA A 131 43.66 -13.21 36.33
C ALA A 131 45.09 -13.03 35.80
N THR A 132 45.69 -11.91 36.21
CA THR A 132 47.11 -11.63 36.07
C THR A 132 47.95 -12.64 36.86
N ASP A 133 48.99 -13.16 36.20
CA ASP A 133 50.34 -13.47 36.67
C ASP A 133 50.55 -14.02 38.09
N GLY A 134 51.24 -15.16 38.17
CA GLY A 134 51.75 -15.69 39.43
C GLY A 134 52.35 -17.09 39.31
N HIS A 135 53.45 -17.24 38.57
CA HIS A 135 54.39 -18.31 38.88
C HIS A 135 55.22 -17.87 40.10
N PRO A 136 55.29 -18.70 41.14
CA PRO A 136 56.61 -19.14 41.56
C PRO A 136 56.69 -20.63 41.87
N HIS A 137 57.82 -21.24 41.48
CA HIS A 137 58.67 -22.14 42.27
C HIS A 137 58.09 -22.57 43.63
N ASP A 138 58.04 -23.89 43.92
CA ASP A 138 59.15 -24.61 44.57
C ASP A 138 58.78 -26.07 44.93
N TYR A 139 59.75 -26.96 44.70
CA TYR A 139 60.17 -28.17 45.44
C TYR A 139 59.27 -29.40 45.71
N LEU A 140 59.80 -30.52 45.19
CA LEU A 140 60.10 -31.82 45.84
C LEU A 140 59.03 -32.53 46.69
N ALA A 141 58.66 -33.74 46.25
CA ALA A 141 59.07 -35.01 46.90
C ALA A 141 58.84 -36.19 45.94
#